data_AF-A0A9D0GA18-F1
#
_entry.id   AF-A0A9D0GA18-F1
#
_cell.length_a   1.000
_cell.length_b   1.000
_cell.length_c   1.000
_cell.angle_alpha   90.00
_cell.angle_beta   90.00
_cell.angle_gamma   90.00
#
_symmetry.space_group_name_H-M   'P 1'
#
loop_
_entity.id
_entity.type
_entity.pdbx_description
1 polymer ?
#
loop_
_entity_poly.entity_id
_entity_poly.type
_entity_poly.pdbx_seq_one_letter_code
_entity_poly.pdbx_strand_id
1 'polypeptide(L)'
;MPYVEKWIEPELFLSHNGVTVYHTYKDGDMDYMRCCWYTTDIHEREEYEFDVRKLPVPPGVSKDDHAAIIRHAIDHDLLKLPTD
;
A
#
# COMPACT_ATOMS: atom_id res chain seq x y z
N MET A 1 -2.62 4.89 31.26
CA MET A 1 -2.10 3.53 30.96
C MET A 1 -0.97 3.72 29.95
N PRO A 2 0.20 3.06 30.08
CA PRO A 2 1.22 3.15 29.05
C PRO A 2 0.66 2.47 27.79
N TYR A 3 0.48 3.23 26.72
CA TYR A 3 0.17 2.66 25.42
C TYR A 3 1.42 1.90 24.98
N VAL A 4 1.35 0.57 25.01
CA VAL A 4 2.33 -0.26 24.32
C VAL A 4 1.91 -0.20 22.86
N GLU A 5 2.59 0.62 22.07
CA GLU A 5 2.53 0.56 20.61
C GLU A 5 3.11 -0.80 20.21
N LYS A 6 2.24 -1.80 20.13
CA LYS A 6 2.60 -3.12 19.61
C LYS A 6 2.67 -2.94 18.11
N TRP A 7 3.88 -2.99 17.55
CA TRP A 7 4.05 -3.09 16.10
C TRP A 7 3.28 -4.31 15.59
N ILE A 8 2.42 -4.09 14.60
CA ILE A 8 1.64 -5.12 13.92
C ILE A 8 2.25 -5.25 12.54
N GLU A 9 2.60 -6.46 12.15
CA GLU A 9 3.14 -6.72 10.81
C GLU A 9 2.08 -6.34 9.74
N PRO A 10 2.48 -5.62 8.67
CA PRO A 10 1.59 -5.23 7.59
C PRO A 10 0.88 -6.43 6.95
N GLU A 11 -0.42 -6.32 6.73
CA GLU A 11 -1.16 -7.35 6.01
C GLU A 11 -0.87 -7.29 4.50
N LEU A 12 -0.55 -8.44 3.90
CA LEU A 12 -0.39 -8.57 2.46
C LEU A 12 -1.68 -8.18 1.72
N PHE A 13 -1.61 -7.14 0.90
CA PHE A 13 -2.72 -6.74 0.04
C PHE A 13 -2.69 -7.46 -1.31
N LEU A 14 -1.55 -7.39 -2.01
CA LEU A 14 -1.36 -8.09 -3.28
C LEU A 14 0.11 -8.34 -3.59
N SER A 15 0.35 -9.29 -4.49
CA SER A 15 1.64 -9.46 -5.16
C SER A 15 1.43 -9.46 -6.67
N HIS A 16 2.28 -8.74 -7.39
CA HIS A 16 2.23 -8.62 -8.85
C HIS A 16 3.62 -8.32 -9.41
N ASN A 17 4.04 -9.02 -10.47
CA ASN A 17 5.35 -8.87 -11.11
C ASN A 17 6.56 -8.86 -10.15
N GLY A 18 6.51 -9.67 -9.09
CA GLY A 18 7.59 -9.76 -8.10
C GLY A 18 7.60 -8.62 -7.08
N VAL A 19 6.67 -7.68 -7.16
CA VAL A 19 6.44 -6.64 -6.14
C VAL A 19 5.34 -7.10 -5.20
N THR A 20 5.59 -6.96 -3.90
CA THR A 20 4.62 -7.24 -2.84
C THR A 20 4.16 -5.92 -2.23
N VAL A 21 2.84 -5.77 -2.09
CA VAL A 21 2.20 -4.57 -1.54
C VAL A 21 1.40 -4.97 -0.30
N TYR A 22 1.59 -4.20 0.76
CA TYR A 22 0.95 -4.41 2.06
C TYR A 22 0.04 -3.21 2.41
N HIS A 23 -0.93 -3.45 3.28
CA HIS A 23 -1.66 -2.40 3.97
C HIS A 23 -0.75 -1.76 5.02
N THR A 24 -0.68 -0.42 5.05
CA THR A 24 -0.09 0.32 6.18
C THR A 24 -1.20 0.87 7.07
N TYR A 25 -1.02 0.76 8.39
CA TYR A 25 -1.98 1.21 9.39
C TYR A 25 -1.55 2.57 9.95
N LYS A 26 -1.78 3.63 9.17
CA LYS A 26 -1.44 4.99 9.61
C LYS A 26 -2.34 5.45 10.76
N ASP A 27 -1.76 6.07 11.78
CA ASP A 27 -2.45 6.65 12.94
C ASP A 27 -3.34 5.67 13.73
N GLY A 28 -3.07 4.36 13.64
CA GLY A 28 -3.87 3.32 14.31
C GLY A 28 -5.26 3.11 13.68
N ASP A 29 -5.49 3.64 12.48
CA ASP A 29 -6.71 3.37 11.72
C ASP A 29 -6.60 1.99 11.06
N MET A 30 -7.21 1.00 11.72
CA MET A 30 -7.29 -0.39 11.24
C MET A 30 -8.55 -0.66 10.40
N ASP A 31 -9.30 0.39 10.01
CA ASP A 31 -10.48 0.20 9.17
C ASP A 31 -10.08 -0.02 7.69
N TYR A 32 -9.91 -1.29 7.33
CA TYR A 32 -9.57 -1.75 5.98
C TYR A 32 -10.45 -1.18 4.87
N MET A 33 -11.71 -0.83 5.16
CA MET A 33 -12.63 -0.27 4.14
C MET A 33 -12.27 1.17 3.75
N ARG A 34 -11.45 1.87 4.54
CA ARG A 34 -11.02 3.25 4.28
C ARG A 34 -9.52 3.37 4.04
N CYS A 35 -8.76 2.29 4.24
CA CYS A 35 -7.32 2.25 3.98
C CYS A 35 -7.03 2.53 2.49
N CYS A 36 -6.63 3.77 2.20
CA CYS A 36 -6.12 4.19 0.90
C CYS A 36 -4.58 4.18 0.85
N TRP A 37 -3.94 3.82 1.96
CA TRP A 37 -2.49 3.81 2.12
C TRP A 37 -1.95 2.40 2.06
N TYR A 38 -0.84 2.26 1.34
CA TYR A 38 -0.17 1.00 1.06
C TYR A 38 1.33 1.19 1.13
N THR A 39 2.08 0.10 1.30
CA THR A 39 3.54 0.10 1.27
C THR A 39 4.07 -1.05 0.44
N THR A 40 5.21 -0.87 -0.22
CA THR A 40 5.95 -1.97 -0.88
C THR A 40 7.00 -2.62 0.04
N ASP A 41 7.11 -2.14 1.27
CA ASP A 41 8.10 -2.56 2.26
C ASP A 41 7.41 -3.10 3.52
N ILE A 42 7.75 -4.33 3.90
CA ILE A 42 7.19 -5.01 5.07
C ILE A 42 7.57 -4.34 6.40
N HIS A 43 8.62 -3.52 6.39
CA HIS A 43 9.06 -2.74 7.55
C HIS A 43 8.39 -1.36 7.65
N GLU A 44 7.43 -1.05 6.78
CA GLU A 44 6.68 0.22 6.77
C GLU A 44 7.58 1.46 6.78
N ARG A 45 8.74 1.43 6.11
CA ARG A 45 9.52 2.67 5.94
C ARG A 45 8.70 3.66 5.14
N GLU A 46 8.48 4.86 5.70
CA GLU A 46 7.62 5.92 5.15
C GLU A 46 7.91 6.28 3.68
N GLU A 47 9.15 6.07 3.23
CA GLU A 47 9.56 6.35 1.85
C GLU A 47 8.98 5.41 0.79
N TYR A 48 8.52 4.23 1.20
CA TYR A 48 7.86 3.22 0.37
C TYR A 48 6.34 3.21 0.56
N GLU A 49 5.82 4.07 1.45
CA GLU A 49 4.39 4.28 1.59
C GLU A 49 3.83 5.14 0.44
N PHE A 50 2.62 4.82 0.01
CA PHE A 50 1.91 5.57 -1.01
C PHE A 50 0.40 5.56 -0.79
N ASP A 51 -0.25 6.62 -1.25
CA ASP A 51 -1.71 6.73 -1.28
C ASP A 51 -2.20 6.35 -2.68
N VAL A 52 -3.00 5.29 -2.78
CA VAL A 52 -3.51 4.76 -4.06
C VAL A 52 -4.29 5.81 -4.86
N ARG A 53 -4.92 6.78 -4.18
CA ARG A 53 -5.70 7.84 -4.82
C ARG A 53 -4.83 8.87 -5.55
N LYS A 54 -3.53 8.88 -5.25
CA LYS A 54 -2.54 9.71 -5.94
C LYS A 54 -1.96 9.03 -7.18
N LEU A 55 -2.25 7.75 -7.40
CA LEU A 55 -1.82 7.02 -8.58
C LEU A 55 -2.74 7.28 -9.77
N PRO A 56 -2.22 7.21 -11.01
CA PRO A 56 -3.05 7.32 -12.21
C PRO A 56 -4.02 6.14 -12.29
N VAL A 57 -5.31 6.45 -12.50
CA VAL A 57 -6.36 5.45 -12.66
C VAL A 57 -6.40 5.02 -14.13
N PRO A 58 -6.25 3.71 -14.45
CA PRO A 58 -6.30 3.25 -15.83
C PRO A 58 -7.67 3.48 -16.48
N PRO A 59 -7.74 3.67 -17.81
CA PRO A 59 -9.02 3.81 -18.50
C PRO A 59 -9.93 2.60 -18.28
N GLY A 60 -11.19 2.84 -17.87
CA GLY A 60 -12.18 1.78 -17.62
C GLY A 60 -12.07 1.11 -16.24
N VAL A 61 -11.11 1.51 -15.39
CA VAL A 61 -10.95 1.02 -14.02
C VAL A 61 -11.67 1.96 -13.05
N SER A 62 -12.37 1.40 -12.05
CA SER A 62 -12.99 2.19 -10.98
C SER A 62 -11.92 2.76 -10.05
N LYS A 63 -12.16 3.96 -9.49
CA LYS A 63 -11.26 4.55 -8.48
C LYS A 63 -11.17 3.73 -7.20
N ASP A 64 -12.19 2.94 -6.92
CA ASP A 64 -12.26 2.06 -5.75
C ASP A 64 -11.59 0.69 -6.02
N ASP A 65 -11.19 0.40 -7.26
CA ASP A 65 -10.46 -0.82 -7.61
C ASP A 65 -8.95 -0.61 -7.39
N HIS A 66 -8.58 -0.57 -6.10
CA HIS A 66 -7.20 -0.35 -5.68
C HIS A 66 -6.25 -1.41 -6.26
N ALA A 67 -6.70 -2.67 -6.38
CA ALA A 67 -5.88 -3.74 -6.94
C ALA A 67 -5.49 -3.46 -8.40
N ALA A 68 -6.45 -3.06 -9.24
CA ALA A 68 -6.18 -2.72 -10.64
C ALA A 68 -5.28 -1.47 -10.78
N ILE A 69 -5.51 -0.44 -9.95
CA ILE A 69 -4.69 0.77 -9.95
C ILE A 69 -3.24 0.47 -9.54
N ILE A 70 -3.05 -0.32 -8.48
CA ILE A 70 -1.72 -0.68 -7.97
C ILE A 70 -0.99 -1.58 -8.95
N ARG A 71 -1.66 -2.57 -9.58
CA ARG A 71 -1.06 -3.40 -10.63
C ARG A 71 -0.55 -2.56 -11.79
N HIS A 72 -1.36 -1.61 -12.27
CA HIS A 72 -0.94 -0.69 -13.31
C HIS A 72 0.24 0.19 -12.86
N ALA A 73 0.24 0.65 -11.61
CA ALA A 73 1.38 1.41 -11.08
C ALA A 73 2.67 0.58 -11.03
N ILE A 74 2.59 -0.72 -10.71
CA ILE A 74 3.72 -1.65 -10.76
C ILE A 74 4.19 -1.84 -12.21
N ASP A 75 3.27 -2.10 -13.15
CA ASP A 75 3.58 -2.34 -14.57
C ASP A 75 4.25 -1.14 -15.26
N HIS A 76 4.11 0.06 -14.68
CA HIS A 76 4.66 1.31 -15.19
C HIS A 76 5.78 1.89 -14.31
N ASP A 77 6.32 1.11 -13.37
CA ASP A 77 7.40 1.51 -12.45
C ASP A 77 7.12 2.83 -11.70
N LEU A 78 5.85 3.05 -11.33
CA LEU A 78 5.39 4.27 -10.64
C LEU A 78 5.51 4.20 -9.12
N LEU A 79 5.82 3.02 -8.57
CA LEU A 79 5.99 2.81 -7.13
C LEU A 79 7.47 2.72 -6.79
N LYS A 80 7.86 3.29 -5.65
CA LYS A 80 9.18 3.04 -5.08
C LYS A 80 9.22 1.64 -4.51
N LEU A 81 10.33 0.95 -4.72
CA LEU A 81 10.58 -0.38 -4.21
C LEU A 81 11.76 -0.35 -3.24
N PRO A 82 11.73 -1.14 -2.15
CA PRO A 82 12.89 -1.30 -1.30
C PRO A 82 14.03 -1.93 -2.11
N THR A 83 15.14 -1.21 -2.21
CA THR A 83 16.43 -1.81 -2.59
C THR A 83 16.99 -2.49 -1.35
N ASP A 84 17.16 -3.81 -1.43
CA ASP A 84 17.89 -4.61 -0.44
C ASP A 84 19.32 -4.09 -0.25
#